data_AF-A0A4P6YDH2-F1
#
_entry.id   AF-A0A4P6YDH2-F1
#
_cell.length_a   1.000
_cell.length_b   1.000
_cell.length_c   1.000
_cell.angle_alpha   90.00
_cell.angle_beta   90.00
_cell.angle_gamma   90.00
#
_symmetry.space_group_name_H-M   'P 1'
#
loop_
_entity.id
_entity.type
_entity.pdbx_description
1 polymer ?
#
loop_
_entity_poly.entity_id
_entity_poly.type
_entity_poly.pdbx_seq_one_letter_code
_entity_poly.pdbx_strand_id
1 'polypeptide(L)' 'MATQICPKCKTDNFVWNIDEEETSLTKWSCLNCNYVVFENESDERNCLVCNHKSETKLKDNSTEFWWCSNCNTTTKSE' A
#
# COMPACT_ATOMS: atom_id res chain seq x y z
N MET A 1 6.40 13.31 5.84
CA MET A 1 6.32 12.21 4.86
C MET A 1 7.02 11.02 5.48
N ALA A 2 6.27 10.02 5.94
CA ALA A 2 6.86 8.79 6.45
C ALA A 2 7.10 7.86 5.26
N THR A 3 8.34 7.42 5.07
CA THR A 3 8.65 6.32 4.17
C THR A 3 8.16 5.01 4.76
N GLN A 4 7.81 4.08 3.89
CA GLN A 4 7.44 2.73 4.24
C GLN A 4 8.38 1.73 3.55
N ILE A 5 8.42 0.52 4.07
CA ILE A 5 9.22 -0.55 3.50
C ILE A 5 8.49 -1.11 2.28
N CYS A 6 9.10 -1.03 1.10
CA CYS A 6 8.47 -1.51 -0.13
C CYS A 6 8.15 -3.02 -0.04
N PRO A 7 6.92 -3.47 -0.32
CA PRO A 7 6.57 -4.88 -0.25
C PRO A 7 7.34 -5.73 -1.27
N LYS A 8 7.78 -5.14 -2.38
CA LYS A 8 8.49 -5.80 -3.49
C LYS A 8 10.00 -5.90 -3.30
N CYS A 9 10.67 -4.80 -2.93
CA CYS A 9 12.14 -4.78 -2.78
C CYS A 9 12.63 -4.74 -1.32
N LYS A 10 11.71 -4.71 -0.35
CA LYS A 10 12.00 -4.69 1.10
C LYS A 10 12.91 -3.54 1.56
N THR A 11 12.99 -2.47 0.77
CA THR A 11 13.76 -1.25 1.09
C THR A 11 12.82 -0.16 1.60
N ASP A 12 13.25 0.60 2.60
CA ASP A 12 12.54 1.78 3.10
C ASP A 12 12.63 2.96 2.11
N ASN A 13 11.84 2.87 1.05
CA ASN A 13 11.82 3.81 -0.07
C ASN A 13 10.43 3.85 -0.72
N PHE A 14 9.39 3.45 0.01
CA PHE A 14 8.01 3.43 -0.47
C PHE A 14 7.30 4.68 0.04
N VAL A 15 6.92 5.55 -0.88
CA VAL A 15 6.30 6.85 -0.60
C VAL A 15 4.90 6.87 -1.17
N TRP A 16 4.00 7.59 -0.50
CA TRP A 16 2.66 7.83 -0.96
C TRP A 16 2.50 9.28 -1.40
N ASN A 17 1.66 9.47 -2.41
CA ASN A 17 1.32 10.75 -3.00
C ASN A 17 -0.19 10.74 -3.25
N ILE A 18 -0.91 11.70 -2.68
CA ILE A 18 -2.32 11.91 -3.00
C ILE A 18 -2.33 12.66 -4.33
N ASP A 19 -3.04 12.11 -5.31
CA ASP A 19 -3.30 12.83 -6.56
C ASP A 19 -4.50 13.76 -6.30
N GLU A 20 -4.22 15.06 -6.15
CA GLU A 20 -5.22 16.06 -5.78
C GLU A 20 -6.30 16.29 -6.86
N GLU A 21 -6.16 15.72 -8.07
CA GLU A 21 -6.93 16.15 -9.23
C GLU A 21 -8.15 15.29 -9.56
N GLU A 22 -8.19 13.95 -9.39
CA GLU A 22 -9.40 13.19 -9.80
C GLU A 22 -9.73 11.85 -9.12
N THR A 23 -8.93 11.33 -8.18
CA THR A 23 -9.25 10.01 -7.57
C THR A 23 -9.08 9.98 -6.07
N SER A 24 -10.04 9.38 -5.35
CA SER A 24 -9.96 9.09 -3.91
C SER A 24 -8.93 8.00 -3.56
N LEU A 25 -7.95 7.78 -4.44
CA LEU A 25 -6.96 6.72 -4.33
C LEU A 25 -5.59 7.35 -4.09
N THR A 26 -4.92 6.89 -3.03
CA THR A 26 -3.58 7.34 -2.69
C THR A 26 -2.56 6.55 -3.51
N LYS A 27 -1.70 7.21 -4.29
CA LYS A 27 -0.71 6.53 -5.13
C LYS A 27 0.55 6.25 -4.33
N TRP A 28 0.91 4.98 -4.24
CA TRP A 28 2.17 4.55 -3.65
C TRP A 28 3.20 4.23 -4.72
N SER A 29 4.43 4.71 -4.53
CA SER A 29 5.55 4.44 -5.43
C SER A 29 6.83 4.14 -4.66
N CYS A 30 7.63 3.20 -5.16
CA CYS A 30 8.93 2.88 -4.60
C CYS A 30 10.04 3.57 -5.40
N LEU A 31 10.81 4.43 -4.76
CA LEU A 31 11.92 5.15 -5.38
C LEU A 31 13.11 4.23 -5.73
N ASN A 32 13.19 3.05 -5.11
CA ASN A 32 14.28 2.10 -5.36
C ASN A 32 13.99 1.17 -6.55
N CYS A 33 12.80 0.58 -6.62
CA CYS A 33 12.46 -0.41 -7.65
C CYS A 33 11.39 0.07 -8.66
N ASN A 34 10.99 1.34 -8.59
CA ASN A 34 9.95 1.96 -9.43
C ASN A 34 8.61 1.20 -9.40
N TYR A 35 8.33 0.50 -8.30
CA TYR A 35 7.06 -0.20 -8.11
C TYR A 35 5.96 0.79 -7.76
N VAL A 36 4.85 0.79 -8.49
CA VAL A 36 3.73 1.73 -8.30
C VAL A 36 2.45 0.95 -8.08
N VAL A 37 1.67 1.38 -7.09
CA VAL A 37 0.36 0.83 -6.74
C VAL A 37 -0.55 1.94 -6.25
N PHE A 38 -1.86 1.70 -6.24
CA PHE A 38 -2.87 2.63 -5.80
C PHE A 38 -3.57 2.06 -4.57
N GLU A 39 -3.66 2.85 -3.52
CA GLU A 39 -4.33 2.54 -2.27
C GLU A 39 -5.77 3.04 -2.33
N ASN A 40 -6.72 2.17 -1.97
CA ASN A 40 -8.08 2.59 -1.71
C ASN A 40 -8.29 2.77 -0.20
N GLU A 41 -8.24 4.00 0.28
CA GLU A 41 -8.44 4.33 1.69
C GLU A 41 -9.87 4.05 2.17
N SER A 42 -10.84 3.90 1.25
CA SER A 42 -12.20 3.47 1.60
C SER A 42 -12.28 1.98 1.98
N ASP A 43 -11.30 1.19 1.54
CA ASP A 43 -11.18 -0.25 1.82
C ASP A 43 -10.07 -0.48 2.87
N GLU A 44 -10.26 0.08 4.07
CA GLU A 44 -9.43 -0.23 5.23
C GLU A 44 -10.07 -1.30 6.11
N ARG A 45 -9.26 -2.24 6.61
CA ARG A 45 -9.69 -3.30 7.51
C ARG A 45 -8.65 -3.58 8.59
N ASN A 46 -9.08 -4.35 9.58
CA ASN A 46 -8.19 -4.83 10.62
C ASN A 46 -7.20 -5.83 10.01
N CYS A 47 -5.91 -5.57 10.19
CA CYS A 47 -4.86 -6.49 9.78
C CYS A 47 -5.01 -7.81 10.54
N LEU A 48 -4.94 -8.93 9.81
CA LEU A 48 -5.03 -10.26 10.42
C LEU A 48 -3.86 -10.59 11.35
N VAL A 49 -2.74 -9.86 11.23
CA VAL A 49 -1.51 -10.10 12.01
C VAL A 49 -1.48 -9.25 13.27
N CYS A 50 -1.65 -7.93 13.16
CA CYS A 50 -1.56 -7.03 14.31
C CYS A 50 -2.92 -6.62 14.88
N ASN A 51 -4.04 -7.01 14.24
CA ASN A 51 -5.40 -6.70 14.66
C ASN A 51 -5.72 -5.20 14.77
N HIS A 52 -4.88 -4.34 14.16
CA HIS A 52 -5.09 -2.91 14.04
C HIS A 52 -5.72 -2.57 12.68
N LYS A 53 -6.52 -1.51 12.63
CA LYS A 53 -7.12 -0.96 11.41
C LYS A 53 -6.05 -0.24 10.57
N SER A 54 -5.16 -1.03 10.01
CA SER A 54 -3.96 -0.58 9.28
C SER A 54 -3.71 -1.40 8.02
N GLU A 55 -4.62 -2.32 7.68
CA GLU A 55 -4.58 -3.07 6.44
C GLU A 55 -5.47 -2.39 5.40
N THR A 56 -4.89 -2.07 4.27
CA THR A 56 -5.50 -1.30 3.19
C THR A 56 -5.45 -2.12 1.91
N LYS A 57 -6.36 -1.86 0.99
CA LYS A 57 -6.36 -2.53 -0.31
C LYS A 57 -5.48 -1.76 -1.28
N LEU A 58 -4.40 -2.41 -1.74
CA LEU A 58 -3.53 -1.91 -2.79
C LEU A 58 -3.84 -2.59 -4.11
N LYS A 59 -3.89 -1.79 -5.17
CA LYS A 59 -4.09 -2.24 -6.54
C LYS A 59 -2.89 -1.84 -7.38
N ASP A 60 -2.22 -2.84 -7.94
CA ASP A 60 -1.27 -2.64 -9.01
C ASP A 60 -1.94 -2.81 -10.38
N ASN A 61 -1.18 -2.61 -11.46
CA ASN A 61 -1.71 -2.69 -12.83
C ASN A 61 -2.25 -4.09 -13.20
N SER A 62 -1.89 -5.13 -12.45
CA SER A 62 -2.23 -6.52 -12.74
C SER A 62 -2.98 -7.22 -11.62
N THR A 63 -2.76 -6.84 -10.35
CA THR A 63 -3.37 -7.51 -9.21
C THR A 63 -3.85 -6.56 -8.11
N GLU A 64 -4.79 -7.04 -7.31
CA GLU A 64 -5.24 -6.39 -6.08
C GLU A 64 -4.83 -7.26 -4.89
N PHE A 65 -4.31 -6.63 -3.84
CA PHE A 65 -3.88 -7.31 -2.63
C PHE A 65 -4.05 -6.40 -1.42
N TRP A 66 -4.13 -7.01 -0.26
CA TRP A 66 -4.19 -6.31 1.02
C TRP A 66 -2.78 -6.08 1.53
N TRP A 67 -2.49 -4.88 2.01
CA TRP A 67 -1.20 -4.54 2.60
C TRP A 67 -1.40 -3.86 3.94
N CYS A 68 -0.65 -4.29 4.95
CA CYS A 68 -0.66 -3.64 6.25
C CYS A 68 0.54 -2.70 6.37
N SER A 69 0.31 -1.41 6.56
CA SER A 69 1.38 -0.42 6.75
C SER A 69 2.18 -0.68 8.04
N ASN A 70 1.51 -1.16 9.10
CA ASN A 70 2.16 -1.43 10.38
C ASN A 70 3.04 -2.71 10.37
N CYS A 71 2.54 -3.81 9.82
CA CYS A 71 3.29 -5.08 9.73
C CYS A 71 4.20 -5.16 8.50
N ASN A 72 3.95 -4.31 7.50
CA ASN A 72 4.51 -4.39 6.17
C ASN A 72 4.32 -5.76 5.48
N THR A 73 3.18 -6.40 5.74
CA THR A 73 2.79 -7.69 5.17
C THR A 73 1.77 -7.51 4.07
N THR A 74 1.88 -8.32 3.01
CA THR A 74 0.91 -8.36 1.92
C THR A 74 0.15 -9.67 1.90
N THR A 75 -1.17 -9.60 1.88
CA THR A 75 -2.07 -10.76 1.75
C THR A 75 -2.77 -10.69 0.39
N LYS A 76 -2.55 -11.69 -0.46
CA LYS A 76 -3.27 -11.78 -1.75
C LYS A 76 -4.74 -12.09 -1.47
N SER A 77 -5.65 -11.43 -2.18
CA SER A 77 -7.01 -11.93 -2.33
C SER A 77 -6.97 -13.02 -3.40
N GLU A 78 -7.09 -14.28 -2.98
CA GLU A 78 -7.28 -15.44 -3.87
C GLU A 78 -8.63 -15.40 -4.58
#